data_AF-A0A8J6XYR4-F1
#
_entry.id   AF-A0A8J6XYR4-F1
#
_cell.length_a   1.000
_cell.length_b   1.000
_cell.length_c   1.000
_cell.angle_alpha   90.00
_cell.angle_beta   90.00
_cell.angle_gamma   90.00
#
_symmetry.space_group_name_H-M   'P 1'
#
loop_
_entity.id
_entity.type
_entity.pdbx_description
1 polymer ?
#
loop_
_entity_poly.entity_id
_entity_poly.type
_entity_poly.pdbx_seq_one_letter_code
_entity_poly.pdbx_strand_id
1 'polypeptide(L)'
;MRKVSAIPVLLPAILLFAATWAGIPAMADEQAAARQYRVARRLAAERSPDAATALRKVVDLAPLGPLADDALVEQGILAGAPGWPADLGLLTGGGMARAAALMRTVTEEYPSGDRIHEARYRAALLKMEPVVGQDLSAARLDLLTVANDPAAGLWAARARYVSTWIDRVNGHEARARTSLERLRIDYPATAEGALARIGLAQMILQDGDYGEAAALLQENESMLSRSPITSRVPEAGRLNGAAIRAVATRSFRMGLAGDRRWNLSADSFPATGIRNADGLAVDSGSGTLLSDRKAGIVVLYDEQRGKQGQWDIPGPVAVAVDRLGRIWVAGDAGLVMIRNGVAETVADLGAFASPRAIACDTLGSIWLLDRKGTRIGRLRPGTTRLESVWQGEDRLSSIVWDGRRMLALDTRGRRVVEIREENQLKTVVAGTFEKPVALASDLLGRFAVLDDRTKRVTLFGGDGVELGGYALGAAGPSRTEGLVMYPGGGIAVTGSTGPTVYRFR
;
A
#
# COMPACT_ATOMS: atom_id res chain seq x y z
N MET A 1 -82.81 11.50 70.03
CA MET A 1 -82.08 12.65 70.62
C MET A 1 -80.90 12.99 69.69
N ARG A 2 -80.48 14.28 69.59
CA ARG A 2 -79.16 14.86 69.13
C ARG A 2 -78.32 14.12 68.05
N LYS A 3 -77.68 14.76 67.05
CA LYS A 3 -77.69 16.14 66.49
C LYS A 3 -76.87 16.20 65.15
N VAL A 4 -77.05 17.30 64.39
CA VAL A 4 -76.21 17.91 63.31
C VAL A 4 -74.69 17.66 63.48
N SER A 5 -73.80 17.48 62.47
CA SER A 5 -73.61 18.07 61.09
C SER A 5 -72.83 17.09 60.14
N ALA A 6 -72.47 17.30 58.85
CA ALA A 6 -72.77 18.23 57.72
C ALA A 6 -72.22 17.64 56.36
N ILE A 7 -71.93 18.45 55.32
CA ILE A 7 -71.58 18.08 53.91
C ILE A 7 -70.38 18.93 53.38
N PRO A 8 -69.49 18.41 52.50
CA PRO A 8 -69.32 19.02 51.16
C PRO A 8 -69.14 18.01 49.99
N VAL A 9 -69.37 18.49 48.76
CA VAL A 9 -69.34 17.74 47.48
C VAL A 9 -67.95 17.79 46.82
N LEU A 10 -67.60 16.74 46.07
CA LEU A 10 -66.41 16.68 45.20
C LEU A 10 -66.79 16.82 43.72
N LEU A 11 -66.14 17.75 43.00
CA LEU A 11 -66.23 17.83 41.53
C LEU A 11 -65.20 16.91 40.86
N PRO A 12 -65.47 16.39 39.64
CA PRO A 12 -64.48 15.69 38.84
C PRO A 12 -63.45 16.67 38.23
N ALA A 13 -62.17 16.31 38.25
CA ALA A 13 -61.11 17.11 37.65
C ALA A 13 -61.01 16.87 36.14
N ILE A 14 -60.95 17.95 35.36
CA ILE A 14 -60.68 17.90 33.92
C ILE A 14 -59.16 17.94 33.70
N LEU A 15 -58.60 16.87 33.15
CA LEU A 15 -57.20 16.81 32.74
C LEU A 15 -57.01 17.49 31.38
N LEU A 16 -56.35 18.66 31.37
CA LEU A 16 -55.84 19.25 30.13
C LEU A 16 -54.64 18.44 29.61
N PHE A 17 -54.76 17.93 28.39
CA PHE A 17 -53.61 17.38 27.66
C PHE A 17 -52.80 18.54 27.03
N ALA A 18 -51.65 18.85 27.60
CA ALA A 18 -50.71 19.81 27.02
C ALA A 18 -49.94 19.16 25.87
N ALA A 19 -50.39 19.38 24.63
CA ALA A 19 -49.71 18.89 23.43
C ALA A 19 -48.41 19.67 23.19
N THR A 20 -47.27 19.08 23.55
CA THR A 20 -45.94 19.63 23.21
C THR A 20 -45.73 19.60 21.70
N TRP A 21 -45.71 20.76 21.06
CA TRP A 21 -45.29 20.91 19.66
C TRP A 21 -43.82 20.49 19.51
N ALA A 22 -43.59 19.27 19.06
CA ALA A 22 -42.31 18.89 18.47
C ALA A 22 -42.13 19.69 17.17
N GLY A 23 -40.94 20.22 16.92
CA GLY A 23 -40.69 21.09 15.78
C GLY A 23 -40.95 20.38 14.45
N ILE A 24 -41.78 21.00 13.60
CA ILE A 24 -41.93 20.59 12.20
C ILE A 24 -40.54 20.74 11.54
N PRO A 25 -39.97 19.69 10.94
CA PRO A 25 -38.70 19.83 10.22
C PRO A 25 -38.89 20.82 9.06
N ALA A 26 -37.94 21.74 8.89
CA ALA A 26 -37.99 22.71 7.80
C ALA A 26 -38.14 21.98 6.45
N MET A 27 -39.08 22.44 5.62
CA MET A 27 -39.27 21.86 4.28
C MET A 27 -37.96 21.94 3.49
N ALA A 28 -37.55 20.81 2.91
CA ALA A 28 -36.37 20.72 2.07
C ALA A 28 -36.50 21.65 0.84
N ASP A 29 -35.52 22.52 0.60
CA ASP A 29 -35.44 23.32 -0.62
C ASP A 29 -34.50 22.63 -1.62
N GLU A 30 -35.05 21.62 -2.31
CA GLU A 30 -34.34 20.90 -3.37
C GLU A 30 -33.80 21.82 -4.47
N GLN A 31 -34.48 22.95 -4.74
CA GLN A 31 -34.00 23.90 -5.74
C GLN A 31 -32.79 24.69 -5.23
N ALA A 32 -32.76 25.06 -3.94
CA ALA A 32 -31.57 25.65 -3.33
C ALA A 32 -30.45 24.62 -3.24
N ALA A 33 -30.72 23.38 -2.88
CA ALA A 33 -29.75 22.29 -2.91
C ALA A 33 -29.15 22.12 -4.33
N ALA A 34 -29.97 22.08 -5.37
CA ALA A 34 -29.53 21.98 -6.77
C ALA A 34 -28.83 23.25 -7.31
N ARG A 35 -29.08 24.44 -6.74
CA ARG A 35 -28.29 25.66 -7.00
C ARG A 35 -26.93 25.58 -6.29
N GLN A 36 -26.95 25.23 -5.01
CA GLN A 36 -25.79 25.12 -4.13
C GLN A 36 -24.81 24.04 -4.60
N TYR A 37 -25.29 22.89 -5.06
CA TYR A 37 -24.46 21.80 -5.55
C TYR A 37 -23.66 22.18 -6.82
N ARG A 38 -24.25 22.97 -7.72
CA ARG A 38 -23.53 23.51 -8.89
C ARG A 38 -22.41 24.47 -8.49
N VAL A 39 -22.62 25.30 -7.46
CA VAL A 39 -21.55 26.15 -6.89
C VAL A 39 -20.48 25.27 -6.23
N ALA A 40 -20.87 24.27 -5.45
CA ALA A 40 -19.97 23.38 -4.74
C ALA A 40 -19.08 22.55 -5.69
N ARG A 41 -19.65 22.00 -6.77
CA ARG A 41 -18.88 21.31 -7.83
C ARG A 41 -17.92 22.23 -8.59
N ARG A 42 -18.28 23.50 -8.79
CA ARG A 42 -17.37 24.50 -9.37
C ARG A 42 -16.18 24.75 -8.43
N LEU A 43 -16.45 25.01 -7.15
CA LEU A 43 -15.42 25.21 -6.12
C LEU A 43 -14.49 23.98 -6.01
N ALA A 44 -15.03 22.76 -6.10
CA ALA A 44 -14.25 21.52 -6.10
C ALA A 44 -13.33 21.40 -7.33
N ALA A 45 -13.83 21.75 -8.54
CA ALA A 45 -13.02 21.78 -9.75
C ALA A 45 -11.91 22.86 -9.71
N GLU A 46 -12.21 24.00 -9.09
CA GLU A 46 -11.25 25.09 -8.81
C GLU A 46 -10.33 24.79 -7.60
N ARG A 47 -10.49 23.63 -6.93
CA ARG A 47 -9.78 23.20 -5.71
C ARG A 47 -9.86 24.18 -4.54
N SER A 48 -10.95 24.95 -4.45
CA SER A 48 -11.17 25.89 -3.34
C SER A 48 -11.40 25.14 -2.00
N PRO A 49 -10.85 25.61 -0.87
CA PRO A 49 -11.13 25.05 0.45
C PRO A 49 -12.62 25.14 0.83
N ASP A 50 -13.36 26.09 0.26
CA ASP A 50 -14.79 26.29 0.54
C ASP A 50 -15.68 25.18 -0.04
N ALA A 51 -15.16 24.35 -0.96
CA ALA A 51 -15.92 23.31 -1.63
C ALA A 51 -16.58 22.33 -0.64
N ALA A 52 -15.87 21.92 0.42
CA ALA A 52 -16.42 21.00 1.43
C ALA A 52 -17.57 21.65 2.23
N THR A 53 -17.46 22.93 2.57
CA THR A 53 -18.53 23.71 3.23
C THR A 53 -19.71 23.90 2.29
N ALA A 54 -19.45 24.17 1.01
CA ALA A 54 -20.46 24.36 -0.01
C ALA A 54 -21.25 23.07 -0.31
N LEU A 55 -20.61 21.90 -0.25
CA LEU A 55 -21.26 20.59 -0.37
C LEU A 55 -22.09 20.24 0.86
N ARG A 56 -21.60 20.49 2.08
CA ARG A 56 -22.38 20.24 3.31
C ARG A 56 -23.72 20.97 3.27
N LYS A 57 -23.70 22.23 2.82
CA LYS A 57 -24.90 23.05 2.65
C LYS A 57 -25.93 22.46 1.67
N VAL A 58 -25.54 21.57 0.74
CA VAL A 58 -26.51 20.85 -0.10
C VAL A 58 -27.34 19.89 0.74
N VAL A 59 -26.67 19.12 1.61
CA VAL A 59 -27.31 18.19 2.57
C VAL A 59 -28.14 18.98 3.59
N ASP A 60 -27.60 20.09 4.13
CA ASP A 60 -28.33 20.93 5.10
C ASP A 60 -29.64 21.53 4.51
N LEU A 61 -29.68 21.79 3.20
CA LEU A 61 -30.84 22.35 2.49
C LEU A 61 -31.90 21.31 2.10
N ALA A 62 -31.49 20.08 1.82
CA ALA A 62 -32.39 18.99 1.46
C ALA A 62 -31.81 17.63 1.91
N PRO A 63 -31.94 17.25 3.20
CA PRO A 63 -31.27 16.08 3.75
C PRO A 63 -31.63 14.76 3.07
N LEU A 64 -32.88 14.61 2.64
CA LEU A 64 -33.38 13.45 1.88
C LEU A 64 -33.58 13.75 0.38
N GLY A 65 -32.99 14.84 -0.12
CA GLY A 65 -33.11 15.26 -1.51
C GLY A 65 -32.20 14.46 -2.46
N PRO A 66 -32.49 14.43 -3.77
CA PRO A 66 -31.82 13.59 -4.78
C PRO A 66 -30.39 14.04 -5.15
N LEU A 67 -29.72 14.81 -4.28
CA LEU A 67 -28.33 15.27 -4.40
C LEU A 67 -27.59 15.18 -3.06
N ALA A 68 -28.20 14.60 -2.02
CA ALA A 68 -27.61 14.53 -0.69
C ALA A 68 -26.50 13.47 -0.62
N ASP A 69 -26.75 12.26 -1.13
CA ASP A 69 -25.72 11.22 -1.30
C ASP A 69 -24.62 11.69 -2.25
N ASP A 70 -25.00 12.33 -3.36
CA ASP A 70 -24.10 12.91 -4.34
C ASP A 70 -23.13 13.93 -3.69
N ALA A 71 -23.64 14.83 -2.85
CA ALA A 71 -22.84 15.79 -2.09
C ALA A 71 -22.04 15.18 -0.92
N LEU A 72 -22.47 14.04 -0.36
CA LEU A 72 -21.72 13.29 0.65
C LEU A 72 -20.56 12.50 0.03
N VAL A 73 -20.75 11.92 -1.16
CA VAL A 73 -19.69 11.24 -1.90
C VAL A 73 -18.60 12.22 -2.33
N GLU A 74 -18.97 13.39 -2.87
CA GLU A 74 -17.99 14.45 -3.18
C GLU A 74 -17.27 14.96 -1.93
N GLN A 75 -17.94 15.11 -0.78
CA GLN A 75 -17.25 15.45 0.49
C GLN A 75 -16.26 14.37 0.91
N GLY A 76 -16.59 13.09 0.68
CA GLY A 76 -15.68 11.98 0.92
C GLY A 76 -14.45 12.06 0.02
N ILE A 77 -14.64 12.33 -1.28
CA ILE A 77 -13.55 12.51 -2.25
C ILE A 77 -12.64 13.68 -1.85
N LEU A 78 -13.20 14.82 -1.45
CA LEU A 78 -12.44 15.97 -0.92
C LEU A 78 -11.75 15.67 0.42
N ALA A 79 -12.26 14.73 1.22
CA ALA A 79 -11.59 14.20 2.41
C ALA A 79 -10.51 13.14 2.09
N GLY A 80 -10.32 12.79 0.81
CA GLY A 80 -9.31 11.85 0.32
C GLY A 80 -9.83 10.44 -0.01
N ALA A 81 -11.15 10.20 -0.05
CA ALA A 81 -11.71 8.87 -0.29
C ALA A 81 -11.09 8.23 -1.56
N PRO A 82 -10.45 7.05 -1.44
CA PRO A 82 -9.60 6.49 -2.48
C PRO A 82 -10.45 6.04 -3.68
N GLY A 83 -9.93 6.21 -4.90
CA GLY A 83 -10.52 5.66 -6.13
C GLY A 83 -10.00 4.27 -6.47
N TRP A 84 -8.79 3.94 -6.02
CA TRP A 84 -8.07 2.69 -6.26
C TRP A 84 -7.26 2.26 -5.04
N PRO A 85 -6.83 0.98 -4.94
CA PRO A 85 -5.94 0.53 -3.87
C PRO A 85 -4.64 1.33 -3.78
N ALA A 86 -4.10 1.79 -4.91
CA ALA A 86 -2.89 2.63 -4.95
C ALA A 86 -3.06 3.98 -4.22
N ASP A 87 -4.28 4.47 -4.07
CA ASP A 87 -4.57 5.76 -3.44
C ASP A 87 -4.57 5.64 -1.89
N LEU A 88 -4.59 4.42 -1.33
CA LEU A 88 -4.58 4.19 0.11
C LEU A 88 -3.31 4.70 0.79
N GLY A 89 -2.16 4.62 0.11
CA GLY A 89 -0.91 5.22 0.57
C GLY A 89 -0.94 6.76 0.67
N LEU A 90 -1.98 7.40 0.12
CA LEU A 90 -2.15 8.84 0.04
C LEU A 90 -3.20 9.38 1.04
N LEU A 91 -3.54 8.61 2.08
CA LEU A 91 -4.50 9.01 3.13
C LEU A 91 -3.80 9.46 4.41
N THR A 92 -4.21 10.61 4.96
CA THR A 92 -3.90 11.00 6.35
C THR A 92 -5.01 10.52 7.28
N GLY A 93 -4.71 10.18 8.54
CA GLY A 93 -5.69 9.60 9.47
C GLY A 93 -6.96 10.46 9.66
N GLY A 94 -6.82 11.79 9.74
CA GLY A 94 -7.95 12.71 9.86
C GLY A 94 -8.81 12.84 8.59
N GLY A 95 -8.22 12.68 7.40
CA GLY A 95 -8.96 12.60 6.15
C GLY A 95 -9.69 11.25 6.02
N MET A 96 -8.98 10.15 6.29
CA MET A 96 -9.49 8.79 6.26
C MET A 96 -10.71 8.59 7.17
N ALA A 97 -10.65 9.04 8.43
CA ALA A 97 -11.77 8.91 9.37
C ALA A 97 -13.02 9.69 8.90
N ARG A 98 -12.82 10.88 8.32
CA ARG A 98 -13.89 11.70 7.74
C ARG A 98 -14.49 11.05 6.49
N ALA A 99 -13.65 10.56 5.58
CA ALA A 99 -14.07 9.83 4.39
C ALA A 99 -14.88 8.57 4.76
N ALA A 100 -14.40 7.78 5.72
CA ALA A 100 -15.08 6.57 6.18
C ALA A 100 -16.46 6.87 6.81
N ALA A 101 -16.57 7.93 7.61
CA ALA A 101 -17.85 8.37 8.16
C ALA A 101 -18.84 8.80 7.05
N LEU A 102 -18.38 9.57 6.07
CA LEU A 102 -19.22 10.04 4.95
C LEU A 102 -19.68 8.89 4.04
N MET A 103 -18.79 7.96 3.67
CA MET A 103 -19.19 6.79 2.87
C MET A 103 -20.16 5.89 3.64
N ARG A 104 -19.98 5.75 4.96
CA ARG A 104 -20.88 4.99 5.83
C ARG A 104 -22.29 5.61 5.87
N THR A 105 -22.39 6.92 6.09
CA THR A 105 -23.69 7.64 6.04
C THR A 105 -24.39 7.39 4.69
N VAL A 106 -23.69 7.47 3.55
CA VAL A 106 -24.29 7.14 2.25
C VAL A 106 -24.77 5.68 2.18
N THR A 107 -23.99 4.72 2.68
CA THR A 107 -24.36 3.29 2.60
C THR A 107 -25.41 2.82 3.62
N GLU A 108 -25.70 3.63 4.66
CA GLU A 108 -26.67 3.33 5.71
C GLU A 108 -27.97 4.15 5.57
N GLU A 109 -27.87 5.44 5.21
CA GLU A 109 -29.01 6.37 5.16
C GLU A 109 -29.57 6.58 3.74
N TYR A 110 -28.78 6.30 2.70
CA TYR A 110 -29.15 6.52 1.28
C TYR A 110 -29.06 5.24 0.42
N PRO A 111 -29.68 4.11 0.81
CA PRO A 111 -29.51 2.82 0.14
C PRO A 111 -30.04 2.77 -1.31
N SER A 112 -30.84 3.76 -1.72
CA SER A 112 -31.36 3.93 -3.09
C SER A 112 -30.79 5.14 -3.83
N GLY A 113 -29.72 5.77 -3.31
CA GLY A 113 -29.01 6.86 -3.99
C GLY A 113 -28.24 6.35 -5.23
N ASP A 114 -28.10 7.17 -6.27
CA ASP A 114 -27.50 6.71 -7.54
C ASP A 114 -25.98 6.46 -7.43
N ARG A 115 -25.32 7.05 -6.43
CA ARG A 115 -23.90 6.81 -6.11
C ARG A 115 -23.66 5.79 -5.00
N ILE A 116 -24.68 5.02 -4.59
CA ILE A 116 -24.56 3.94 -3.58
C ILE A 116 -23.43 2.95 -3.90
N HIS A 117 -23.24 2.58 -5.17
CA HIS A 117 -22.18 1.67 -5.61
C HIS A 117 -20.78 2.29 -5.50
N GLU A 118 -20.64 3.58 -5.78
CA GLU A 118 -19.39 4.31 -5.58
C GLU A 118 -19.06 4.43 -4.09
N ALA A 119 -20.04 4.85 -3.28
CA ALA A 119 -19.88 4.97 -1.83
C ALA A 119 -19.48 3.65 -1.19
N ARG A 120 -20.16 2.54 -1.54
CA ARG A 120 -19.85 1.20 -1.03
C ARG A 120 -18.47 0.70 -1.47
N TYR A 121 -18.08 0.94 -2.73
CA TYR A 121 -16.73 0.63 -3.21
C TYR A 121 -15.64 1.43 -2.47
N ARG A 122 -15.86 2.73 -2.24
CA ARG A 122 -14.92 3.60 -1.52
C ARG A 122 -14.85 3.24 -0.03
N ALA A 123 -15.98 2.89 0.60
CA ALA A 123 -16.02 2.34 1.96
C ALA A 123 -15.21 1.05 2.07
N ALA A 124 -15.32 0.15 1.08
CA ALA A 124 -14.54 -1.08 1.06
C ALA A 124 -13.03 -0.83 0.97
N LEU A 125 -12.58 0.07 0.10
CA LEU A 125 -11.17 0.47 0.03
C LEU A 125 -10.67 1.01 1.37
N LEU A 126 -11.44 1.88 2.05
CA LEU A 126 -11.06 2.43 3.35
C LEU A 126 -10.93 1.34 4.44
N LYS A 127 -11.67 0.24 4.34
CA LYS A 127 -11.54 -0.96 5.20
C LYS A 127 -10.34 -1.84 4.84
N MET A 128 -9.64 -1.60 3.72
CA MET A 128 -8.45 -2.36 3.32
C MET A 128 -7.13 -1.79 3.88
N GLU A 129 -7.17 -0.63 4.54
CA GLU A 129 -5.97 0.11 4.97
C GLU A 129 -5.06 -0.74 5.89
N PRO A 130 -3.82 -1.11 5.47
CA PRO A 130 -3.17 -2.28 6.06
C PRO A 130 -2.52 -2.14 7.44
N VAL A 131 -2.80 -1.09 8.23
CA VAL A 131 -2.26 -0.96 9.60
C VAL A 131 -3.28 -0.47 10.62
N VAL A 132 -4.18 0.45 10.28
CA VAL A 132 -5.21 0.95 11.22
C VAL A 132 -6.60 0.71 10.64
N GLY A 133 -7.44 -0.05 11.36
CA GLY A 133 -8.82 -0.30 10.97
C GLY A 133 -9.01 -1.29 9.81
N GLN A 134 -8.03 -2.15 9.51
CA GLN A 134 -8.17 -3.15 8.44
C GLN A 134 -9.27 -4.18 8.78
N ASP A 135 -10.26 -4.30 7.91
CA ASP A 135 -11.23 -5.39 7.85
C ASP A 135 -11.41 -5.83 6.39
N LEU A 136 -10.52 -6.74 5.96
CA LEU A 136 -10.60 -7.34 4.63
C LEU A 136 -11.87 -8.19 4.42
N SER A 137 -12.54 -8.62 5.50
CA SER A 137 -13.77 -9.42 5.39
C SER A 137 -14.95 -8.53 5.04
N ALA A 138 -15.17 -7.44 5.78
CA ALA A 138 -16.19 -6.45 5.45
C ALA A 138 -15.89 -5.72 4.13
N ALA A 139 -14.61 -5.41 3.85
CA ALA A 139 -14.21 -4.89 2.54
C ALA A 139 -14.61 -5.84 1.40
N ARG A 140 -14.34 -7.15 1.56
CA ARG A 140 -14.71 -8.16 0.56
C ARG A 140 -16.21 -8.27 0.38
N LEU A 141 -17.00 -8.20 1.45
CA LEU A 141 -18.47 -8.24 1.37
C LEU A 141 -19.00 -7.03 0.57
N ASP A 142 -18.57 -5.81 0.89
CA ASP A 142 -18.97 -4.61 0.15
C ASP A 142 -18.54 -4.66 -1.33
N LEU A 143 -17.33 -5.15 -1.62
CA LEU A 143 -16.85 -5.34 -3.00
C LEU A 143 -17.66 -6.40 -3.75
N LEU A 144 -18.02 -7.51 -3.10
CA LEU A 144 -18.87 -8.54 -3.72
C LEU A 144 -20.30 -8.04 -3.96
N THR A 145 -20.84 -7.19 -3.09
CA THR A 145 -22.12 -6.51 -3.34
C THR A 145 -22.05 -5.66 -4.61
N VAL A 146 -21.03 -4.82 -4.76
CA VAL A 146 -20.86 -3.96 -5.95
C VAL A 146 -20.48 -4.78 -7.21
N ALA A 147 -19.70 -5.85 -7.07
CA ALA A 147 -19.21 -6.68 -8.18
C ALA A 147 -20.29 -7.54 -8.84
N ASN A 148 -21.36 -7.87 -8.11
CA ASN A 148 -22.44 -8.75 -8.55
C ASN A 148 -23.71 -8.00 -8.99
N ASP A 149 -23.84 -6.71 -8.67
CA ASP A 149 -24.99 -5.90 -9.08
C ASP A 149 -24.87 -5.46 -10.56
N PRO A 150 -25.84 -5.77 -11.44
CA PRO A 150 -25.85 -5.29 -12.81
C PRO A 150 -25.91 -3.76 -12.95
N ALA A 151 -26.53 -3.05 -11.99
CA ALA A 151 -26.67 -1.59 -12.02
C ALA A 151 -25.35 -0.85 -11.74
N ALA A 152 -24.39 -1.49 -11.07
CA ALA A 152 -23.11 -0.89 -10.70
C ALA A 152 -22.19 -0.59 -11.91
N GLY A 153 -22.44 -1.17 -13.09
CA GLY A 153 -21.72 -0.84 -14.33
C GLY A 153 -20.20 -0.95 -14.22
N LEU A 154 -19.47 0.15 -14.43
CA LEU A 154 -17.99 0.16 -14.28
C LEU A 154 -17.53 -0.01 -12.82
N TRP A 155 -18.35 0.31 -11.82
CA TRP A 155 -18.02 0.02 -10.42
C TRP A 155 -18.03 -1.49 -10.15
N ALA A 156 -18.85 -2.29 -10.86
CA ALA A 156 -18.76 -3.75 -10.79
C ALA A 156 -17.40 -4.25 -11.30
N ALA A 157 -16.94 -3.75 -12.45
CA ALA A 157 -15.61 -4.09 -12.98
C ALA A 157 -14.48 -3.69 -12.02
N ARG A 158 -14.57 -2.49 -11.44
CA ARG A 158 -13.57 -1.99 -10.47
C ARG A 158 -13.59 -2.77 -9.16
N ALA A 159 -14.77 -3.12 -8.65
CA ALA A 159 -14.92 -3.93 -7.45
C ALA A 159 -14.40 -5.37 -7.65
N ARG A 160 -14.59 -5.95 -8.84
CA ARG A 160 -13.96 -7.22 -9.24
C ARG A 160 -12.43 -7.10 -9.25
N TYR A 161 -11.87 -6.04 -9.85
CA TYR A 161 -10.41 -5.79 -9.85
C TYR A 161 -9.85 -5.73 -8.43
N VAL A 162 -10.46 -4.94 -7.54
CA VAL A 162 -10.02 -4.82 -6.14
C VAL A 162 -10.23 -6.13 -5.35
N SER A 163 -11.28 -6.89 -5.65
CA SER A 163 -11.46 -8.25 -5.09
C SER A 163 -10.29 -9.18 -5.44
N THR A 164 -9.67 -9.04 -6.63
CA THR A 164 -8.47 -9.82 -6.97
C THR A 164 -7.29 -9.52 -6.07
N TRP A 165 -7.13 -8.28 -5.59
CA TRP A 165 -6.09 -7.93 -4.62
C TRP A 165 -6.32 -8.67 -3.29
N ILE A 166 -7.57 -8.68 -2.80
CA ILE A 166 -7.95 -9.44 -1.60
C ILE A 166 -7.76 -10.95 -1.82
N ASP A 167 -8.04 -11.47 -3.01
CA ASP A 167 -7.79 -12.89 -3.34
C ASP A 167 -6.29 -13.23 -3.29
N ARG A 168 -5.41 -12.46 -3.92
CA ARG A 168 -3.95 -12.66 -3.87
C ARG A 168 -3.40 -12.55 -2.45
N VAL A 169 -3.87 -11.57 -1.69
CA VAL A 169 -3.56 -11.40 -0.25
C VAL A 169 -3.95 -12.65 0.54
N ASN A 170 -5.12 -13.24 0.26
CA ASN A 170 -5.56 -14.49 0.90
C ASN A 170 -5.06 -15.76 0.17
N GLY A 171 -3.99 -15.69 -0.63
CA GLY A 171 -3.38 -16.84 -1.32
C GLY A 171 -4.22 -17.49 -2.44
N HIS A 172 -5.37 -16.92 -2.79
CA HIS A 172 -6.30 -17.44 -3.79
C HIS A 172 -5.90 -17.04 -5.22
N GLU A 173 -4.62 -17.21 -5.57
CA GLU A 173 -4.04 -16.76 -6.85
C GLU A 173 -4.80 -17.31 -8.07
N ALA A 174 -5.32 -18.55 -8.05
CA ALA A 174 -6.15 -19.08 -9.13
C ALA A 174 -7.44 -18.26 -9.34
N ARG A 175 -8.14 -17.88 -8.26
CA ARG A 175 -9.37 -17.06 -8.32
C ARG A 175 -9.06 -15.64 -8.82
N ALA A 176 -7.93 -15.07 -8.38
CA ALA A 176 -7.44 -13.79 -8.87
C ALA A 176 -7.15 -13.85 -10.38
N ARG A 177 -6.45 -14.89 -10.86
CA ARG A 177 -6.11 -15.07 -12.29
C ARG A 177 -7.36 -15.12 -13.18
N THR A 178 -8.34 -15.97 -12.84
CA THR A 178 -9.61 -16.05 -13.58
C THR A 178 -10.38 -14.72 -13.60
N SER A 179 -10.30 -13.96 -12.51
CA SER A 179 -10.99 -12.67 -12.39
C SER A 179 -10.30 -11.56 -13.20
N LEU A 180 -8.96 -11.53 -13.21
CA LEU A 180 -8.15 -10.64 -14.05
C LEU A 180 -8.36 -10.94 -15.54
N GLU A 181 -8.44 -12.21 -15.93
CA GLU A 181 -8.70 -12.60 -17.32
C GLU A 181 -10.07 -12.14 -17.82
N ARG A 182 -11.13 -12.35 -17.01
CA ARG A 182 -12.46 -11.81 -17.33
C ARG A 182 -12.43 -10.28 -17.47
N LEU A 183 -11.75 -9.56 -16.58
CA LEU A 183 -11.63 -8.11 -16.67
C LEU A 183 -10.86 -7.64 -17.92
N ARG A 184 -9.84 -8.39 -18.36
CA ARG A 184 -9.11 -8.14 -19.63
C ARG A 184 -10.02 -8.29 -20.85
N ILE A 185 -10.89 -9.30 -20.85
CA ILE A 185 -11.76 -9.68 -21.98
C ILE A 185 -13.04 -8.83 -22.02
N ASP A 186 -13.72 -8.65 -20.88
CA ASP A 186 -15.01 -7.99 -20.77
C ASP A 186 -14.89 -6.45 -20.84
N TYR A 187 -13.77 -5.88 -20.35
CA TYR A 187 -13.55 -4.44 -20.24
C TYR A 187 -12.22 -3.98 -20.88
N PRO A 188 -11.89 -4.39 -22.13
CA PRO A 188 -10.53 -4.33 -22.67
C PRO A 188 -9.99 -2.90 -22.81
N ALA A 189 -10.86 -1.93 -23.10
CA ALA A 189 -10.55 -0.51 -23.30
C ALA A 189 -10.90 0.36 -22.07
N THR A 190 -10.69 -0.17 -20.86
CA THR A 190 -10.97 0.53 -19.59
C THR A 190 -9.71 0.60 -18.70
N ALA A 191 -9.77 1.40 -17.63
CA ALA A 191 -8.67 1.43 -16.66
C ALA A 191 -8.57 0.11 -15.88
N GLU A 192 -9.73 -0.49 -15.60
CA GLU A 192 -9.93 -1.77 -14.93
C GLU A 192 -9.27 -2.90 -15.75
N GLY A 193 -9.54 -2.97 -17.06
CA GLY A 193 -8.91 -3.93 -17.97
C GLY A 193 -7.42 -3.68 -18.19
N ALA A 194 -6.98 -2.42 -18.22
CA ALA A 194 -5.55 -2.09 -18.32
C ALA A 194 -4.76 -2.49 -17.07
N LEU A 195 -5.33 -2.28 -15.87
CA LEU A 195 -4.75 -2.77 -14.62
C LEU A 195 -4.84 -4.30 -14.51
N ALA A 196 -5.90 -4.92 -15.04
CA ALA A 196 -6.04 -6.38 -15.08
C ALA A 196 -4.92 -7.04 -15.89
N ARG A 197 -4.55 -6.49 -17.06
CA ARG A 197 -3.37 -6.93 -17.83
C ARG A 197 -2.07 -6.84 -17.03
N ILE A 198 -1.88 -5.75 -16.27
CA ILE A 198 -0.68 -5.55 -15.45
C ILE A 198 -0.63 -6.57 -14.29
N GLY A 199 -1.74 -6.77 -13.59
CA GLY A 199 -1.86 -7.76 -12.52
C GLY A 199 -1.64 -9.19 -13.02
N LEU A 200 -2.22 -9.54 -14.17
CA LEU A 200 -2.05 -10.84 -14.82
C LEU A 200 -0.60 -11.06 -15.27
N ALA A 201 0.04 -10.06 -15.89
CA ALA A 201 1.45 -10.14 -16.30
C ALA A 201 2.40 -10.33 -15.11
N GLN A 202 2.13 -9.75 -13.94
CA GLN A 202 2.90 -10.05 -12.71
C GLN A 202 2.85 -11.54 -12.36
N MET A 203 1.68 -12.16 -12.46
CA MET A 203 1.45 -13.55 -12.06
C MET A 203 2.07 -14.54 -13.06
N ILE A 204 1.98 -14.24 -14.36
CA ILE A 204 2.64 -15.00 -15.43
C ILE A 204 4.17 -14.94 -15.28
N LEU A 205 4.71 -13.76 -14.95
CA LEU A 205 6.15 -13.59 -14.69
C LEU A 205 6.60 -14.31 -13.40
N GLN A 206 5.74 -14.36 -12.36
CA GLN A 206 5.98 -15.15 -11.14
C GLN A 206 5.97 -16.68 -11.37
N ASP A 207 5.26 -17.17 -12.39
CA ASP A 207 5.33 -18.56 -12.84
C ASP A 207 6.56 -18.83 -13.75
N GLY A 208 7.21 -17.78 -14.25
CA GLY A 208 8.44 -17.84 -15.04
C GLY A 208 8.29 -17.58 -16.54
N ASP A 209 7.08 -17.38 -17.09
CA ASP A 209 6.92 -17.05 -18.51
C ASP A 209 7.18 -15.56 -18.78
N TYR A 210 8.45 -15.27 -19.05
CA TYR A 210 8.91 -13.93 -19.41
C TYR A 210 8.44 -13.47 -20.80
N GLY A 211 8.02 -14.39 -21.67
CA GLY A 211 7.59 -14.11 -23.04
C GLY A 211 6.13 -13.64 -23.08
N GLU A 212 5.22 -14.41 -22.51
CA GLU A 212 3.80 -14.08 -22.39
C GLU A 212 3.62 -12.79 -21.57
N ALA A 213 4.31 -12.65 -20.43
CA ALA A 213 4.25 -11.44 -19.62
C ALA A 213 4.73 -10.18 -20.37
N ALA A 214 5.76 -10.30 -21.22
CA ALA A 214 6.22 -9.20 -22.05
C ALA A 214 5.21 -8.84 -23.16
N ALA A 215 4.63 -9.84 -23.82
CA ALA A 215 3.64 -9.66 -24.88
C ALA A 215 2.36 -8.98 -24.35
N LEU A 216 1.82 -9.45 -23.21
CA LEU A 216 0.63 -8.91 -22.56
C LEU A 216 0.79 -7.45 -22.11
N LEU A 217 2.00 -7.06 -21.69
CA LEU A 217 2.28 -5.66 -21.34
C LEU A 217 2.50 -4.78 -22.58
N GLN A 218 3.01 -5.35 -23.68
CA GLN A 218 3.10 -4.64 -24.95
C GLN A 218 1.73 -4.43 -25.60
N GLU A 219 0.81 -5.40 -25.48
CA GLU A 219 -0.62 -5.29 -25.79
C GLU A 219 -1.22 -4.09 -25.02
N ASN A 220 -0.99 -4.04 -23.70
CA ASN A 220 -1.53 -3.00 -22.83
C ASN A 220 -1.07 -1.57 -23.21
N GLU A 221 0.23 -1.36 -23.43
CA GLU A 221 0.74 -0.05 -23.89
C GLU A 221 0.18 0.36 -25.25
N SER A 222 -0.06 -0.59 -26.16
CA SER A 222 -0.64 -0.30 -27.47
C SER A 222 -2.09 0.20 -27.39
N MET A 223 -2.82 -0.14 -26.32
CA MET A 223 -4.15 0.40 -26.05
C MET A 223 -4.10 1.73 -25.31
N LEU A 224 -3.23 1.88 -24.31
CA LEU A 224 -3.09 3.14 -23.57
C LEU A 224 -2.65 4.29 -24.51
N SER A 225 -1.68 4.04 -25.38
CA SER A 225 -1.22 5.02 -26.39
C SER A 225 -2.29 5.41 -27.43
N ARG A 226 -3.34 4.61 -27.60
CA ARG A 226 -4.45 4.84 -28.56
C ARG A 226 -5.73 5.35 -27.91
N SER A 227 -5.80 5.51 -26.58
CA SER A 227 -7.07 5.68 -25.87
C SER A 227 -7.05 6.81 -24.83
N PRO A 228 -8.12 7.63 -24.74
CA PRO A 228 -8.25 8.70 -23.74
C PRO A 228 -8.38 8.18 -22.29
N ILE A 229 -8.42 6.86 -22.08
CA ILE A 229 -8.44 6.25 -20.73
C ILE A 229 -7.10 6.38 -19.98
N THR A 230 -6.00 6.78 -20.64
CA THR A 230 -4.67 6.84 -20.01
C THR A 230 -4.59 7.79 -18.81
N SER A 231 -5.42 8.84 -18.79
CA SER A 231 -5.59 9.73 -17.62
C SER A 231 -6.42 9.14 -16.48
N ARG A 232 -7.11 8.00 -16.71
CA ARG A 232 -7.94 7.28 -15.74
C ARG A 232 -7.21 6.09 -15.09
N VAL A 233 -6.04 5.71 -15.61
CA VAL A 233 -5.19 4.67 -15.01
C VAL A 233 -4.26 5.31 -13.97
N PRO A 234 -4.26 4.84 -12.70
CA PRO A 234 -3.36 5.32 -11.66
C PRO A 234 -1.90 5.33 -12.10
N GLU A 235 -1.17 6.38 -11.74
CA GLU A 235 0.23 6.56 -12.12
C GLU A 235 1.12 5.41 -11.65
N ALA A 236 0.99 4.99 -10.38
CA ALA A 236 1.67 3.81 -9.85
C ALA A 236 1.35 2.54 -10.66
N GLY A 237 0.14 2.40 -11.20
CA GLY A 237 -0.21 1.31 -12.11
C GLY A 237 0.57 1.38 -13.42
N ARG A 238 0.58 2.55 -14.08
CA ARG A 238 1.33 2.79 -15.33
C ARG A 238 2.83 2.56 -15.16
N LEU A 239 3.44 3.09 -14.10
CA LEU A 239 4.86 2.94 -13.79
C LEU A 239 5.25 1.47 -13.53
N ASN A 240 4.45 0.75 -12.73
CA ASN A 240 4.64 -0.68 -12.51
C ASN A 240 4.56 -1.47 -13.84
N GLY A 241 3.55 -1.22 -14.67
CA GLY A 241 3.40 -1.90 -15.97
C GLY A 241 4.62 -1.73 -16.89
N ALA A 242 5.20 -0.53 -16.95
CA ALA A 242 6.42 -0.28 -17.71
C ALA A 242 7.64 -1.01 -17.14
N ALA A 243 7.83 -0.96 -15.82
CA ALA A 243 8.94 -1.62 -15.13
C ALA A 243 8.90 -3.15 -15.29
N ILE A 244 7.73 -3.77 -15.10
CA ILE A 244 7.54 -5.21 -15.26
C ILE A 244 7.86 -5.65 -16.70
N ARG A 245 7.45 -4.88 -17.72
CA ARG A 245 7.75 -5.21 -19.12
C ARG A 245 9.25 -5.16 -19.41
N ALA A 246 9.97 -4.18 -18.85
CA ALA A 246 11.42 -4.09 -18.98
C ALA A 246 12.12 -5.33 -18.39
N VAL A 247 11.68 -5.80 -17.22
CA VAL A 247 12.22 -7.02 -16.60
C VAL A 247 11.83 -8.28 -17.39
N ALA A 248 10.58 -8.41 -17.83
CA ALA A 248 10.12 -9.55 -18.64
C ALA A 248 10.94 -9.64 -19.94
N THR A 249 11.03 -8.54 -20.70
CA THR A 249 11.80 -8.46 -21.95
C THR A 249 13.28 -8.80 -21.75
N ARG A 250 13.90 -8.31 -20.67
CA ARG A 250 15.30 -8.63 -20.33
C ARG A 250 15.47 -10.12 -19.99
N SER A 251 14.60 -10.66 -19.14
CA SER A 251 14.67 -12.05 -18.66
C SER A 251 14.43 -13.06 -19.79
N PHE A 252 13.48 -12.78 -20.68
CA PHE A 252 13.24 -13.53 -21.90
C PHE A 252 14.48 -13.57 -22.82
N ARG A 253 15.12 -12.41 -23.06
CA ARG A 253 16.32 -12.32 -23.89
C ARG A 253 17.52 -13.09 -23.31
N MET A 254 17.73 -13.07 -21.99
CA MET A 254 18.78 -13.87 -21.35
C MET A 254 18.49 -15.37 -21.42
N GLY A 255 17.21 -15.76 -21.26
CA GLY A 255 16.78 -17.15 -21.47
C GLY A 255 17.10 -17.67 -22.88
N LEU A 256 16.87 -16.86 -23.92
CA LEU A 256 17.23 -17.18 -25.31
C LEU A 256 18.75 -17.20 -25.56
N ALA A 257 19.52 -16.33 -24.89
CA ALA A 257 20.96 -16.22 -25.07
C ALA A 257 21.78 -17.30 -24.36
N GLY A 258 21.20 -17.97 -23.35
CA GLY A 258 21.88 -18.95 -22.50
C GLY A 258 22.88 -18.36 -21.50
N ASP A 259 23.38 -17.13 -21.72
CA ASP A 259 24.26 -16.44 -20.79
C ASP A 259 23.50 -15.92 -19.56
N ARG A 260 23.99 -16.30 -18.38
CA ARG A 260 23.50 -15.86 -17.06
C ARG A 260 24.31 -14.70 -16.46
N ARG A 261 25.21 -14.09 -17.23
CA ARG A 261 25.97 -12.89 -16.82
C ARG A 261 25.15 -11.63 -17.07
N TRP A 262 24.88 -10.89 -16.00
CA TRP A 262 24.19 -9.61 -16.09
C TRP A 262 25.22 -8.51 -16.31
N ASN A 263 25.42 -8.09 -17.56
CA ASN A 263 26.29 -6.95 -17.89
C ASN A 263 25.60 -5.63 -17.55
N LEU A 264 25.73 -5.20 -16.28
CA LEU A 264 25.12 -3.97 -15.77
C LEU A 264 26.05 -2.77 -15.95
N SER A 265 25.50 -1.60 -16.33
CA SER A 265 26.25 -0.34 -16.26
C SER A 265 26.37 0.11 -14.79
N ALA A 266 27.55 0.59 -14.38
CA ALA A 266 27.83 0.95 -12.99
C ALA A 266 27.96 2.47 -12.83
N ASP A 267 27.03 3.06 -12.07
CA ASP A 267 26.99 4.49 -11.76
C ASP A 267 27.05 4.69 -10.23
N SER A 268 27.43 5.88 -9.76
CA SER A 268 27.32 6.22 -8.34
C SER A 268 27.01 7.69 -8.10
N PHE A 269 26.33 7.99 -7.00
CA PHE A 269 26.04 9.37 -6.58
C PHE A 269 26.18 9.53 -5.07
N PRO A 270 26.69 10.69 -4.58
CA PRO A 270 26.65 11.03 -3.17
C PRO A 270 25.24 11.53 -2.81
N ALA A 271 24.55 10.85 -1.91
CA ALA A 271 23.24 11.31 -1.42
C ALA A 271 23.42 12.54 -0.51
N THR A 272 23.04 13.72 -1.02
CA THR A 272 23.29 14.99 -0.32
C THR A 272 22.42 15.15 0.93
N GLY A 273 23.06 15.54 2.04
CA GLY A 273 22.42 15.79 3.33
C GLY A 273 22.53 14.67 4.37
N ILE A 274 22.84 13.43 3.96
CA ILE A 274 23.23 12.35 4.89
C ILE A 274 24.76 12.25 5.03
N ARG A 275 25.22 11.62 6.11
CA ARG A 275 26.64 11.30 6.37
C ARG A 275 26.90 9.80 6.25
N ASN A 276 25.96 8.96 6.68
CA ASN A 276 25.97 7.51 6.56
C ASN A 276 24.61 7.02 6.06
N ALA A 277 24.58 5.85 5.43
CA ALA A 277 23.35 5.15 5.05
C ALA A 277 23.19 3.89 5.92
N ASP A 278 22.65 4.06 7.13
CA ASP A 278 22.38 2.97 8.09
C ASP A 278 21.32 1.98 7.54
N GLY A 279 20.35 2.49 6.76
CA GLY A 279 19.31 1.72 6.10
C GLY A 279 19.01 2.22 4.68
N LEU A 280 18.55 1.31 3.81
CA LEU A 280 18.38 1.51 2.36
C LEU A 280 17.07 0.85 1.88
N ALA A 281 16.23 1.60 1.17
CA ALA A 281 15.00 1.11 0.54
C ALA A 281 14.78 1.74 -0.85
N VAL A 282 13.79 1.23 -1.59
CA VAL A 282 13.37 1.77 -2.90
C VAL A 282 11.89 2.12 -2.86
N ASP A 283 11.55 3.32 -3.32
CA ASP A 283 10.18 3.75 -3.53
C ASP A 283 9.60 3.21 -4.85
N SER A 284 8.27 3.11 -4.90
CA SER A 284 7.43 2.84 -6.07
C SER A 284 7.82 3.64 -7.34
N GLY A 285 8.26 4.90 -7.20
CA GLY A 285 8.79 5.74 -8.29
C GLY A 285 10.24 5.44 -8.71
N SER A 286 10.86 4.40 -8.17
CA SER A 286 12.31 4.08 -8.29
C SER A 286 13.27 5.11 -7.64
N GLY A 287 12.76 5.94 -6.72
CA GLY A 287 13.59 6.73 -5.80
C GLY A 287 14.31 5.82 -4.79
N THR A 288 15.48 6.25 -4.31
CA THR A 288 16.19 5.59 -3.20
C THR A 288 15.83 6.28 -1.88
N LEU A 289 15.48 5.49 -0.87
CA LEU A 289 15.31 5.95 0.51
C LEU A 289 16.53 5.56 1.34
N LEU A 290 17.01 6.51 2.15
CA LEU A 290 18.21 6.39 2.96
C LEU A 290 17.92 6.90 4.37
N SER A 291 18.37 6.18 5.39
CA SER A 291 18.34 6.66 6.78
C SER A 291 19.75 6.91 7.29
N ASP A 292 19.95 8.05 7.97
CA ASP A 292 21.16 8.34 8.76
C ASP A 292 20.76 8.40 10.22
N ARG A 293 21.17 7.39 10.98
CA ARG A 293 20.79 7.25 12.40
C ARG A 293 21.35 8.40 13.23
N LYS A 294 22.55 8.88 12.91
CA LYS A 294 23.28 9.89 13.71
C LYS A 294 22.87 11.32 13.39
N ALA A 295 22.41 11.58 12.16
CA ALA A 295 21.80 12.85 11.79
C ALA A 295 20.32 12.92 12.20
N GLY A 296 19.65 11.77 12.42
CA GLY A 296 18.24 11.74 12.82
C GLY A 296 17.31 12.05 11.65
N ILE A 297 17.64 11.55 10.45
CA ILE A 297 16.89 11.87 9.22
C ILE A 297 16.69 10.66 8.33
N VAL A 298 15.57 10.66 7.61
CA VAL A 298 15.33 9.84 6.42
C VAL A 298 15.25 10.76 5.21
N VAL A 299 15.88 10.38 4.10
CA VAL A 299 15.94 11.17 2.85
C VAL A 299 15.48 10.32 1.67
N LEU A 300 14.58 10.88 0.85
CA LEU A 300 14.21 10.34 -0.46
C LEU A 300 15.04 11.04 -1.55
N TYR A 301 15.73 10.26 -2.37
CA TYR A 301 16.59 10.74 -3.45
C TYR A 301 16.16 10.13 -4.79
N ASP A 302 15.81 10.99 -5.75
CA ASP A 302 15.68 10.63 -7.16
C ASP A 302 16.93 11.05 -7.94
N GLU A 303 17.23 10.36 -9.03
CA GLU A 303 18.42 10.60 -9.84
C GLU A 303 18.29 11.79 -10.78
N GLN A 304 17.12 11.99 -11.39
CA GLN A 304 16.90 13.08 -12.34
C GLN A 304 16.57 14.39 -11.62
N ARG A 305 15.96 14.31 -10.45
CA ARG A 305 15.45 15.44 -9.66
C ARG A 305 16.23 15.70 -8.37
N GLY A 306 17.18 14.84 -8.01
CA GLY A 306 17.94 14.92 -6.77
C GLY A 306 17.11 14.60 -5.52
N LYS A 307 17.46 15.21 -4.39
CA LYS A 307 16.74 15.06 -3.12
C LYS A 307 15.28 15.52 -3.24
N GLN A 308 14.33 14.58 -3.08
CA GLN A 308 12.88 14.83 -3.19
C GLN A 308 12.21 15.08 -1.84
N GLY A 309 12.78 14.57 -0.74
CA GLY A 309 12.21 14.73 0.59
C GLY A 309 13.22 14.48 1.71
N GLN A 310 12.92 15.03 2.89
CA GLN A 310 13.58 14.73 4.15
C GLN A 310 12.52 14.66 5.25
N TRP A 311 12.71 13.75 6.20
CA TRP A 311 11.91 13.64 7.41
C TRP A 311 12.84 13.52 8.61
N ASP A 312 12.67 14.42 9.57
CA ASP A 312 13.43 14.42 10.81
C ASP A 312 12.78 13.42 11.77
N ILE A 313 13.50 12.33 12.05
CA ILE A 313 13.02 11.18 12.83
C ILE A 313 14.12 10.83 13.83
N PRO A 314 13.86 10.68 15.15
CA PRO A 314 14.89 10.27 16.09
C PRO A 314 15.47 8.88 15.79
N GLY A 315 16.77 8.84 15.48
CA GLY A 315 17.57 7.62 15.35
C GLY A 315 17.03 6.53 14.40
N PRO A 316 16.75 6.82 13.11
CA PRO A 316 16.22 5.85 12.17
C PRO A 316 17.31 4.85 11.80
N VAL A 317 17.02 3.54 11.90
CA VAL A 317 18.01 2.48 11.63
C VAL A 317 17.67 1.71 10.36
N ALA A 318 16.40 1.32 10.21
CA ALA A 318 15.96 0.50 9.09
C ALA A 318 14.76 1.17 8.39
N VAL A 319 14.73 1.07 7.06
CA VAL A 319 13.67 1.61 6.22
C VAL A 319 13.14 0.55 5.26
N ALA A 320 11.84 0.60 4.96
CA ALA A 320 11.18 -0.19 3.92
C ALA A 320 10.07 0.65 3.26
N VAL A 321 9.55 0.17 2.14
CA VAL A 321 8.35 0.71 1.48
C VAL A 321 7.39 -0.44 1.24
N ASP A 322 6.11 -0.23 1.52
CA ASP A 322 5.09 -1.25 1.27
C ASP A 322 4.47 -1.15 -0.14
N ARG A 323 3.55 -2.08 -0.45
CA ARG A 323 2.87 -2.14 -1.75
C ARG A 323 1.93 -0.96 -2.04
N LEU A 324 1.72 -0.05 -1.10
CA LEU A 324 0.96 1.18 -1.26
C LEU A 324 1.85 2.42 -1.39
N GLY A 325 3.18 2.27 -1.34
CA GLY A 325 4.12 3.38 -1.36
C GLY A 325 4.30 4.08 0.00
N ARG A 326 3.75 3.55 1.09
CA ARG A 326 3.97 4.11 2.44
C ARG A 326 5.37 3.71 2.91
N ILE A 327 6.11 4.68 3.46
CA ILE A 327 7.47 4.46 3.95
C ILE A 327 7.40 4.03 5.41
N TRP A 328 8.10 2.96 5.74
CA TRP A 328 8.17 2.38 7.07
C TRP A 328 9.57 2.58 7.62
N VAL A 329 9.68 3.23 8.77
CA VAL A 329 10.94 3.58 9.42
C VAL A 329 10.95 3.01 10.83
N ALA A 330 11.97 2.23 11.16
CA ALA A 330 12.14 1.66 12.50
C ALA A 330 13.46 2.13 13.12
N GLY A 331 13.39 2.59 14.36
CA GLY A 331 14.55 3.15 15.05
C GLY A 331 14.25 3.59 16.47
N ASP A 332 15.03 4.54 16.97
CA ASP A 332 14.94 5.04 18.35
C ASP A 332 13.62 5.79 18.64
N ALA A 333 12.92 6.25 17.59
CA ALA A 333 11.57 6.83 17.63
C ALA A 333 10.40 5.82 17.68
N GLY A 334 10.69 4.51 17.71
CA GLY A 334 9.68 3.45 17.57
C GLY A 334 9.50 3.00 16.11
N LEU A 335 8.28 2.58 15.75
CA LEU A 335 7.87 2.37 14.36
C LEU A 335 7.10 3.58 13.83
N VAL A 336 7.66 4.24 12.82
CA VAL A 336 7.12 5.43 12.17
C VAL A 336 6.67 5.10 10.75
N MET A 337 5.46 5.53 10.40
CA MET A 337 4.91 5.52 9.05
C MET A 337 5.04 6.91 8.45
N ILE A 338 5.51 7.02 7.21
CA ILE A 338 5.49 8.28 6.43
C ILE A 338 4.53 8.11 5.25
N ARG A 339 3.54 9.01 5.15
CA ARG A 339 2.51 9.05 4.10
C ARG A 339 2.13 10.50 3.79
N ASN A 340 2.00 10.87 2.51
CA ASN A 340 1.88 12.28 2.06
C ASN A 340 2.92 13.24 2.67
N GLY A 341 4.13 12.74 2.97
CA GLY A 341 5.18 13.52 3.64
C GLY A 341 4.95 13.78 5.14
N VAL A 342 3.82 13.33 5.72
CA VAL A 342 3.56 13.36 7.17
C VAL A 342 4.13 12.10 7.80
N ALA A 343 4.92 12.25 8.87
CA ALA A 343 5.42 11.15 9.68
C ALA A 343 4.54 10.94 10.93
N GLU A 344 4.20 9.70 11.24
CA GLU A 344 3.25 9.29 12.29
C GLU A 344 3.79 8.04 13.00
N THR A 345 3.99 8.09 14.33
CA THR A 345 4.42 6.93 15.12
C THR A 345 3.23 6.01 15.39
N VAL A 346 3.28 4.76 14.91
CA VAL A 346 2.14 3.82 14.99
C VAL A 346 2.26 2.78 16.10
N ALA A 347 3.48 2.46 16.53
CA ALA A 347 3.75 1.41 17.51
C ALA A 347 5.09 1.63 18.22
N ASP A 348 5.16 1.23 19.48
CA ASP A 348 6.44 1.01 20.17
C ASP A 348 7.10 -0.28 19.69
N LEU A 349 8.43 -0.30 19.68
CA LEU A 349 9.21 -1.48 19.31
C LEU A 349 9.48 -2.44 20.48
N GLY A 350 9.43 -1.96 21.72
CA GLY A 350 9.60 -2.75 22.94
C GLY A 350 10.83 -3.65 22.90
N ALA A 351 10.59 -4.98 22.87
CA ALA A 351 11.65 -5.99 22.78
C ALA A 351 12.55 -5.85 21.52
N PHE A 352 12.12 -5.10 20.51
CA PHE A 352 12.78 -4.84 19.24
C PHE A 352 13.31 -3.40 19.09
N ALA A 353 13.37 -2.59 20.18
CA ALA A 353 13.82 -1.18 20.21
C ALA A 353 15.32 -0.94 19.87
N SER A 354 15.91 -1.85 19.09
CA SER A 354 17.07 -1.62 18.24
C SER A 354 16.89 -2.60 17.08
N PRO A 355 16.19 -2.20 16.01
CA PRO A 355 16.00 -3.04 14.83
C PRO A 355 17.30 -3.12 14.01
N ARG A 356 17.40 -4.14 13.17
CA ARG A 356 18.45 -4.30 12.15
C ARG A 356 17.92 -4.12 10.75
N ALA A 357 16.72 -4.66 10.49
CA ALA A 357 16.06 -4.64 9.21
C ALA A 357 14.54 -4.63 9.43
N ILE A 358 13.81 -4.14 8.43
CA ILE A 358 12.36 -4.05 8.38
C ILE A 358 11.89 -4.49 7.00
N ALA A 359 10.77 -5.19 6.90
CA ALA A 359 10.16 -5.61 5.64
C ALA A 359 8.64 -5.63 5.75
N CYS A 360 7.95 -5.37 4.64
CA CYS A 360 6.49 -5.32 4.54
C CYS A 360 5.99 -6.48 3.68
N ASP A 361 4.96 -7.21 4.12
CA ASP A 361 4.40 -8.33 3.36
C ASP A 361 3.24 -7.92 2.42
N THR A 362 2.57 -8.91 1.79
CA THR A 362 1.39 -8.69 0.94
C THR A 362 0.17 -8.21 1.71
N LEU A 363 0.02 -8.63 2.97
CA LEU A 363 -1.17 -8.48 3.81
C LEU A 363 -1.22 -7.09 4.47
N GLY A 364 -0.03 -6.51 4.67
CA GLY A 364 0.19 -5.27 5.41
C GLY A 364 1.01 -5.44 6.68
N SER A 365 1.40 -6.67 7.05
CA SER A 365 2.17 -6.88 8.27
C SER A 365 3.57 -6.31 8.11
N ILE A 366 4.01 -5.62 9.16
CA ILE A 366 5.35 -5.03 9.24
C ILE A 366 6.22 -5.97 10.07
N TRP A 367 7.24 -6.52 9.45
CA TRP A 367 8.18 -7.46 10.06
C TRP A 367 9.47 -6.74 10.42
N LEU A 368 10.01 -7.02 11.61
CA LEU A 368 11.25 -6.44 12.09
C LEU A 368 12.22 -7.50 12.60
N LEU A 369 13.49 -7.35 12.24
CA LEU A 369 14.60 -8.15 12.75
C LEU A 369 15.34 -7.37 13.85
N ASP A 370 15.68 -8.02 14.97
CA ASP A 370 16.43 -7.37 16.06
C ASP A 370 17.93 -7.15 15.74
N ARG A 371 18.57 -6.17 16.41
CA ARG A 371 19.99 -5.81 16.21
C ARG A 371 20.97 -6.98 16.30
N LYS A 372 20.63 -8.02 17.07
CA LYS A 372 21.46 -9.22 17.26
C LYS A 372 21.34 -10.21 16.10
N GLY A 373 20.23 -10.18 15.35
CA GLY A 373 19.89 -11.16 14.32
C GLY A 373 19.19 -12.40 14.87
N THR A 374 18.68 -12.33 16.11
CA THR A 374 18.27 -13.48 16.93
C THR A 374 16.77 -13.55 17.21
N ARG A 375 16.01 -12.50 16.87
CA ARG A 375 14.55 -12.43 17.04
C ARG A 375 13.89 -11.69 15.89
N ILE A 376 12.73 -12.17 15.45
CA ILE A 376 11.88 -11.53 14.44
C ILE A 376 10.50 -11.22 15.04
N GLY A 377 10.10 -9.96 14.94
CA GLY A 377 8.77 -9.49 15.30
C GLY A 377 7.88 -9.26 14.07
N ARG A 378 6.57 -9.38 14.24
CA ARG A 378 5.54 -9.02 13.26
C ARG A 378 4.46 -8.16 13.92
N LEU A 379 4.20 -7.00 13.34
CA LEU A 379 3.03 -6.17 13.63
C LEU A 379 1.99 -6.53 12.58
N ARG A 380 0.82 -7.05 12.98
CA ARG A 380 -0.26 -7.33 12.03
C ARG A 380 -1.10 -6.08 11.76
N PRO A 381 -1.77 -6.00 10.59
CA PRO A 381 -2.80 -4.99 10.35
C PRO A 381 -3.80 -4.89 11.51
N GLY A 382 -4.21 -3.67 11.86
CA GLY A 382 -5.14 -3.40 12.96
C GLY A 382 -4.53 -3.49 14.36
N THR A 383 -3.24 -3.81 14.51
CA THR A 383 -2.57 -3.94 15.81
C THR A 383 -1.50 -2.87 16.04
N THR A 384 -1.26 -2.52 17.31
CA THR A 384 -0.22 -1.56 17.75
C THR A 384 0.93 -2.22 18.51
N ARG A 385 0.98 -3.56 18.56
CA ARG A 385 1.95 -4.35 19.33
C ARG A 385 2.62 -5.41 18.47
N LEU A 386 3.95 -5.48 18.52
CA LEU A 386 4.73 -6.53 17.90
C LEU A 386 4.56 -7.88 18.60
N GLU A 387 4.24 -8.92 17.83
CA GLU A 387 4.32 -10.32 18.25
C GLU A 387 5.67 -10.93 17.83
N SER A 388 6.22 -11.82 18.64
CA SER A 388 7.43 -12.58 18.27
C SER A 388 7.05 -13.77 17.38
N VAL A 389 7.55 -13.81 16.15
CA VAL A 389 7.33 -14.95 15.22
C VAL A 389 8.46 -15.97 15.30
N TRP A 390 9.70 -15.50 15.49
CA TRP A 390 10.88 -16.35 15.57
C TRP A 390 11.90 -15.83 16.60
N GLN A 391 12.57 -16.75 17.27
CA GLN A 391 13.70 -16.54 18.17
C GLN A 391 14.64 -17.76 18.16
N GLY A 392 15.95 -17.53 17.93
CA GLY A 392 16.95 -18.61 17.88
C GLY A 392 18.41 -18.11 17.86
N GLU A 393 19.34 -19.03 17.61
CA GLU A 393 20.79 -18.75 17.60
C GLU A 393 21.42 -18.48 16.22
N ASP A 394 20.62 -18.53 15.15
CA ASP A 394 21.04 -18.08 13.83
C ASP A 394 21.43 -16.59 13.86
N ARG A 395 22.23 -16.15 12.89
CA ARG A 395 22.68 -14.75 12.84
C ARG A 395 22.13 -14.06 11.61
N LEU A 396 20.84 -13.79 11.65
CA LEU A 396 20.15 -13.11 10.56
C LEU A 396 20.69 -11.68 10.40
N SER A 397 20.97 -11.23 9.18
CA SER A 397 21.44 -9.86 8.92
C SER A 397 20.43 -8.96 8.22
N SER A 398 19.47 -9.54 7.53
CA SER A 398 18.50 -8.89 6.65
C SER A 398 17.27 -9.78 6.51
N ILE A 399 16.10 -9.16 6.32
CA ILE A 399 14.82 -9.80 6.02
C ILE A 399 14.20 -9.13 4.79
N VAL A 400 13.50 -9.89 3.95
CA VAL A 400 12.77 -9.35 2.80
C VAL A 400 11.59 -10.24 2.40
N TRP A 401 10.51 -9.65 1.92
CA TRP A 401 9.36 -10.38 1.38
C TRP A 401 9.55 -10.67 -0.11
N ASP A 402 9.54 -11.93 -0.54
CA ASP A 402 9.66 -12.32 -1.96
C ASP A 402 8.32 -12.27 -2.72
N GLY A 403 7.35 -11.52 -2.20
CA GLY A 403 5.99 -11.51 -2.75
C GLY A 403 5.12 -12.71 -2.31
N ARG A 404 5.72 -13.81 -1.80
CA ARG A 404 5.02 -15.05 -1.42
C ARG A 404 5.31 -15.48 0.03
N ARG A 405 6.52 -15.21 0.54
CA ARG A 405 7.03 -15.61 1.87
C ARG A 405 8.05 -14.60 2.39
N MET A 406 8.28 -14.63 3.70
CA MET A 406 9.32 -13.82 4.35
C MET A 406 10.65 -14.58 4.34
N LEU A 407 11.65 -14.02 3.69
CA LEU A 407 13.01 -14.57 3.63
C LEU A 407 13.94 -13.83 4.59
N ALA A 408 14.96 -14.52 5.09
CA ALA A 408 16.06 -13.92 5.84
C ALA A 408 17.41 -14.44 5.36
N LEU A 409 18.44 -13.64 5.56
CA LEU A 409 19.83 -14.03 5.32
C LEU A 409 20.53 -14.38 6.64
N ASP A 410 20.79 -15.65 6.86
CA ASP A 410 21.61 -16.15 7.98
C ASP A 410 23.10 -16.09 7.62
N THR A 411 23.81 -15.21 8.32
CA THR A 411 25.25 -14.99 8.14
C THR A 411 26.13 -15.97 8.93
N ARG A 412 25.55 -16.75 9.87
CA ARG A 412 26.26 -17.80 10.63
C ARG A 412 26.29 -19.10 9.82
N GLY A 413 25.14 -19.56 9.35
CA GLY A 413 25.01 -20.74 8.47
C GLY A 413 25.21 -20.46 6.97
N ARG A 414 25.48 -19.20 6.59
CA ARG A 414 25.75 -18.77 5.20
C ARG A 414 24.68 -19.24 4.22
N ARG A 415 23.43 -18.88 4.52
CA ARG A 415 22.24 -19.41 3.86
C ARG A 415 21.09 -18.40 3.80
N VAL A 416 20.25 -18.51 2.78
CA VAL A 416 18.94 -17.86 2.75
C VAL A 416 17.92 -18.82 3.30
N VAL A 417 17.10 -18.35 4.24
CA VAL A 417 16.04 -19.12 4.90
C VAL A 417 14.68 -18.47 4.70
N GLU A 418 13.65 -19.30 4.59
CA GLU A 418 12.23 -18.97 4.67
C GLU A 418 11.83 -19.01 6.14
N ILE A 419 11.35 -17.86 6.66
CA ILE A 419 10.78 -17.75 7.99
C ILE A 419 9.36 -18.32 7.96
N ARG A 420 9.05 -19.17 8.92
CA ARG A 420 7.75 -19.82 9.09
C ARG A 420 7.16 -19.48 10.45
N GLU A 421 5.88 -19.78 10.64
CA GLU A 421 5.25 -19.79 11.95
C GLU A 421 5.90 -20.84 12.88
N GLU A 422 5.49 -20.88 14.15
CA GLU A 422 5.93 -21.89 15.13
C GLU A 422 7.46 -21.95 15.32
N ASN A 423 8.14 -20.81 15.19
CA ASN A 423 9.59 -20.66 15.36
C ASN A 423 10.46 -21.46 14.36
N GLN A 424 9.94 -21.80 13.18
CA GLN A 424 10.66 -22.61 12.19
C GLN A 424 11.41 -21.78 11.13
N LEU A 425 12.58 -22.27 10.69
CA LEU A 425 13.32 -21.77 9.52
C LEU A 425 13.52 -22.90 8.52
N LYS A 426 13.08 -22.72 7.27
CA LYS A 426 13.38 -23.64 6.16
C LYS A 426 14.52 -23.07 5.31
N THR A 427 15.55 -23.86 5.02
CA THR A 427 16.63 -23.42 4.13
C THR A 427 16.16 -23.37 2.67
N VAL A 428 16.52 -22.30 1.95
CA VAL A 428 16.18 -22.06 0.53
C VAL A 428 17.43 -22.14 -0.34
N VAL A 429 18.53 -21.49 0.09
CA VAL A 429 19.84 -21.53 -0.57
C VAL A 429 20.92 -21.68 0.51
N ALA A 430 21.94 -22.51 0.30
CA ALA A 430 23.00 -22.75 1.29
C ALA A 430 24.37 -22.97 0.64
N GLY A 431 25.43 -22.64 1.36
CA GLY A 431 26.81 -23.05 1.04
C GLY A 431 27.52 -22.28 -0.08
N THR A 432 26.80 -21.43 -0.83
CA THR A 432 27.31 -20.67 -1.98
C THR A 432 27.97 -19.32 -1.63
N PHE A 433 28.06 -18.97 -0.35
CA PHE A 433 28.48 -17.63 0.11
C PHE A 433 29.70 -17.68 1.05
N GLU A 434 30.55 -16.67 0.99
CA GLU A 434 31.73 -16.52 1.85
C GLU A 434 31.49 -15.57 3.02
N LYS A 435 30.92 -14.40 2.72
CA LYS A 435 30.53 -13.36 3.67
C LYS A 435 29.30 -12.61 3.13
N PRO A 436 28.12 -13.24 3.09
CA PRO A 436 26.91 -12.57 2.68
C PRO A 436 26.51 -11.53 3.74
N VAL A 437 26.07 -10.34 3.31
CA VAL A 437 25.74 -9.22 4.22
C VAL A 437 24.29 -8.76 4.10
N ALA A 438 23.74 -8.69 2.89
CA ALA A 438 22.40 -8.19 2.61
C ALA A 438 21.63 -9.05 1.61
N LEU A 439 20.30 -8.98 1.73
CA LEU A 439 19.31 -9.65 0.89
C LEU A 439 18.31 -8.59 0.41
N ALA A 440 17.87 -8.71 -0.84
CA ALA A 440 16.82 -7.88 -1.43
C ALA A 440 15.92 -8.73 -2.33
N SER A 441 14.71 -8.26 -2.61
CA SER A 441 13.77 -8.87 -3.57
C SER A 441 13.20 -7.84 -4.53
N ASP A 442 12.65 -8.30 -5.64
CA ASP A 442 11.80 -7.51 -6.53
C ASP A 442 10.32 -7.90 -6.40
N LEU A 443 9.44 -7.11 -7.03
CA LEU A 443 7.99 -7.32 -7.06
C LEU A 443 7.57 -8.65 -7.73
N LEU A 444 8.52 -9.38 -8.33
CA LEU A 444 8.34 -10.59 -9.12
C LEU A 444 8.77 -11.84 -8.33
N GLY A 445 9.24 -11.67 -7.09
CA GLY A 445 9.65 -12.76 -6.21
C GLY A 445 10.97 -13.40 -6.55
N ARG A 446 11.82 -12.70 -7.32
CA ARG A 446 13.25 -13.00 -7.36
C ARG A 446 13.91 -12.33 -6.16
N PHE A 447 15.04 -12.88 -5.71
CA PHE A 447 15.83 -12.27 -4.65
C PHE A 447 17.32 -12.29 -4.99
N ALA A 448 18.04 -11.30 -4.47
CA ALA A 448 19.47 -11.13 -4.68
C ALA A 448 20.21 -11.11 -3.34
N VAL A 449 21.34 -11.81 -3.28
CA VAL A 449 22.24 -11.84 -2.11
C VAL A 449 23.53 -11.12 -2.46
N LEU A 450 23.94 -10.18 -1.60
CA LEU A 450 25.21 -9.46 -1.70
C LEU A 450 26.25 -10.08 -0.78
N ASP A 451 27.38 -10.52 -1.36
CA ASP A 451 28.55 -11.01 -0.64
C ASP A 451 29.67 -9.95 -0.60
N ASP A 452 30.06 -9.54 0.60
CA ASP A 452 31.07 -8.51 0.84
C ASP A 452 32.52 -9.02 0.65
N ARG A 453 32.73 -10.33 0.67
CA ARG A 453 34.05 -10.95 0.45
C ARG A 453 34.34 -11.11 -1.03
N THR A 454 33.40 -11.67 -1.80
CA THR A 454 33.56 -11.90 -3.25
C THR A 454 33.18 -10.69 -4.09
N LYS A 455 32.56 -9.65 -3.48
CA LYS A 455 32.01 -8.47 -4.15
C LYS A 455 31.03 -8.82 -5.27
N ARG A 456 30.27 -9.89 -5.09
CA ARG A 456 29.26 -10.39 -6.03
C ARG A 456 27.86 -10.16 -5.48
N VAL A 457 26.96 -9.73 -6.36
CA VAL A 457 25.51 -9.86 -6.15
C VAL A 457 25.03 -11.05 -6.97
N THR A 458 24.49 -12.06 -6.31
CA THR A 458 23.97 -13.29 -6.95
C THR A 458 22.44 -13.25 -6.92
N LEU A 459 21.81 -13.47 -8.08
CA LEU A 459 20.36 -13.39 -8.28
C LEU A 459 19.75 -14.80 -8.36
N PHE A 460 18.65 -14.99 -7.63
CA PHE A 460 17.93 -16.25 -7.51
C PHE A 460 16.46 -16.11 -7.93
N GLY A 461 15.88 -17.18 -8.46
CA GLY A 461 14.45 -17.32 -8.66
C GLY A 461 13.72 -17.49 -7.32
N GLY A 462 12.40 -17.34 -7.33
CA GLY A 462 11.55 -17.56 -6.15
C GLY A 462 11.52 -19.01 -5.66
N ASP A 463 12.10 -19.94 -6.44
CA ASP A 463 12.39 -21.34 -6.07
C ASP A 463 13.70 -21.51 -5.29
N GLY A 464 14.67 -20.60 -5.49
CA GLY A 464 16.03 -20.67 -4.96
C GLY A 464 17.11 -21.00 -5.99
N VAL A 465 16.78 -21.13 -7.28
CA VAL A 465 17.76 -21.44 -8.35
C VAL A 465 18.54 -20.20 -8.76
N GLU A 466 19.87 -20.29 -8.90
CA GLU A 466 20.70 -19.18 -9.37
C GLU A 466 20.39 -18.84 -10.84
N LEU A 467 19.80 -17.66 -11.05
CA LEU A 467 19.51 -17.08 -12.36
C LEU A 467 20.74 -16.38 -12.97
N GLY A 468 21.73 -16.05 -12.13
CA GLY A 468 22.96 -15.40 -12.55
C GLY A 468 23.56 -14.52 -11.45
N GLY A 469 24.47 -13.63 -11.85
CA GLY A 469 25.00 -12.63 -10.93
C GLY A 469 25.93 -11.62 -11.60
N TYR A 470 26.30 -10.61 -10.83
CA TYR A 470 27.16 -9.51 -11.23
C TYR A 470 28.25 -9.26 -10.18
N ALA A 471 29.46 -8.95 -10.63
CA ALA A 471 30.57 -8.56 -9.77
C ALA A 471 30.69 -7.03 -9.74
N LEU A 472 30.69 -6.42 -8.56
CA LEU A 472 30.73 -4.96 -8.36
C LEU A 472 32.05 -4.32 -8.86
N GLY A 473 33.07 -5.14 -9.11
CA GLY A 473 34.37 -4.71 -9.63
C GLY A 473 35.06 -3.66 -8.74
N ALA A 474 35.85 -2.79 -9.38
CA ALA A 474 36.43 -1.61 -8.74
C ALA A 474 35.42 -0.45 -8.61
N ALA A 475 34.20 -0.59 -9.14
CA ALA A 475 33.17 0.45 -9.11
C ALA A 475 32.36 0.45 -7.80
N GLY A 476 32.20 -0.69 -7.13
CA GLY A 476 31.51 -0.80 -5.84
C GLY A 476 32.35 -0.40 -4.62
N PRO A 477 31.73 -0.31 -3.43
CA PRO A 477 32.41 0.13 -2.21
C PRO A 477 33.33 -0.95 -1.62
N SER A 478 34.46 -0.50 -1.05
CA SER A 478 35.49 -1.34 -0.43
C SER A 478 34.97 -2.26 0.68
N ARG A 479 33.89 -1.85 1.37
CA ARG A 479 33.06 -2.70 2.25
C ARG A 479 31.59 -2.38 2.00
N THR A 480 30.79 -3.40 1.70
CA THR A 480 29.35 -3.27 1.46
C THR A 480 28.52 -3.45 2.73
N GLU A 481 27.32 -2.86 2.76
CA GLU A 481 26.40 -2.95 3.90
C GLU A 481 24.95 -3.19 3.43
N GLY A 482 24.38 -2.31 2.59
CA GLY A 482 23.02 -2.42 2.07
C GLY A 482 22.93 -2.92 0.63
N LEU A 483 21.80 -3.56 0.29
CA LEU A 483 21.40 -3.97 -1.07
C LEU A 483 19.89 -3.70 -1.24
N VAL A 484 19.49 -3.20 -2.42
CA VAL A 484 18.09 -3.12 -2.87
C VAL A 484 17.97 -3.43 -4.36
N MET A 485 16.78 -3.89 -4.77
CA MET A 485 16.42 -4.08 -6.19
C MET A 485 15.36 -3.03 -6.58
N TYR A 486 15.47 -2.49 -7.80
CA TYR A 486 14.46 -1.59 -8.38
C TYR A 486 13.39 -2.40 -9.12
N PRO A 487 12.14 -1.88 -9.26
CA PRO A 487 11.09 -2.53 -10.05
C PRO A 487 11.50 -2.85 -11.50
N GLY A 488 12.41 -2.07 -12.09
CA GLY A 488 12.98 -2.31 -13.43
C GLY A 488 14.13 -3.33 -13.50
N GLY A 489 14.46 -4.02 -12.40
CA GLY A 489 15.46 -5.10 -12.34
C GLY A 489 16.92 -4.66 -12.20
N GLY A 490 17.20 -3.36 -12.15
CA GLY A 490 18.48 -2.84 -11.67
C GLY A 490 18.61 -2.98 -10.14
N ILE A 491 19.79 -2.71 -9.60
CA ILE A 491 20.08 -2.80 -8.16
C ILE A 491 20.80 -1.54 -7.64
N ALA A 492 20.76 -1.32 -6.33
CA ALA A 492 21.65 -0.39 -5.65
C ALA A 492 22.31 -1.03 -4.41
N VAL A 493 23.54 -0.57 -4.13
CA VAL A 493 24.39 -1.02 -3.03
C VAL A 493 24.91 0.20 -2.28
N THR A 494 24.98 0.11 -0.95
CA THR A 494 25.67 1.11 -0.10
C THR A 494 26.93 0.52 0.54
N GLY A 495 27.91 1.40 0.78
CA GLY A 495 29.10 1.07 1.55
C GLY A 495 28.92 1.34 3.04
N SER A 496 29.76 0.74 3.89
CA SER A 496 29.72 0.94 5.35
C SER A 496 30.26 2.30 5.84
N THR A 497 30.50 3.24 4.93
CA THR A 497 31.09 4.57 5.19
C THR A 497 30.67 5.56 4.11
N GLY A 498 30.12 6.71 4.51
CA GLY A 498 29.77 7.79 3.59
C GLY A 498 28.37 7.65 2.94
N PRO A 499 27.96 8.65 2.16
CA PRO A 499 26.61 8.75 1.60
C PRO A 499 26.48 8.16 0.17
N THR A 500 27.49 7.47 -0.33
CA THR A 500 27.55 7.04 -1.74
C THR A 500 26.64 5.83 -1.98
N VAL A 501 25.70 5.99 -2.91
CA VAL A 501 24.87 4.91 -3.45
C VAL A 501 25.45 4.50 -4.81
N TYR A 502 25.69 3.22 -4.98
CA TYR A 502 26.20 2.62 -6.21
C TYR A 502 25.05 1.92 -6.92
N ARG A 503 24.67 2.37 -8.12
CA ARG A 503 23.57 1.83 -8.93
C ARG A 503 24.13 0.98 -10.06
N PHE A 504 23.45 -0.13 -10.35
CA PHE A 504 23.80 -1.04 -11.43
C PHE A 504 22.56 -1.39 -12.26
N ARG A 505 22.60 -1.21 -13.58
CA ARG A 505 21.41 -1.21 -14.47
C ARG A 505 21.51 -2.10 -15.69
#